data_AF-A0A975PRS6-F1
#
_entry.id   AF-A0A975PRS6-F1
#
_cell.length_a   1.000
_cell.length_b   1.000
_cell.length_c   1.000
_cell.angle_alpha   90.00
_cell.angle_beta   90.00
_cell.angle_gamma   90.00
#
_symmetry.space_group_name_H-M   'P 1'
#
loop_
_entity.id
_entity.type
_entity.pdbx_description
1 polymer ?
#
loop_
_entity_poly.entity_id
_entity_poly.type
_entity_poly.pdbx_seq_one_letter_code
_entity_poly.pdbx_strand_id
1 'polypeptide(L)'
;MNSEATLSNLLTATFDQIGEHARLVAIFLAVMVPVGTVALALDSGGNSELFGFDTGLMITPAIFEQGIVTATIGLAVFVAGVIMHYWLYAGMVRRSTALSFSRFLPFVGIYILATIGMVFGFILLVIPGFILLVRWIAVLPLVLAGDDPAMDSFGNSWEMTRGRGWSIFGAMVVLLVLLIIAAGIIGGATYLLGGDGSIGAMAVESLADHASAVLFAAFAVGAFRLMHDSSEELTEMFE
;
A
#
# COMPACT_ATOMS: atom_id res chain seq x y z
N MET A 1 10.27 17.62 -21.13
CA MET A 1 10.44 16.23 -21.64
C MET A 1 9.14 15.53 -21.35
N ASN A 2 8.40 15.15 -22.41
CA ASN A 2 7.01 14.68 -22.40
C ASN A 2 6.59 13.97 -21.09
N SER A 3 5.78 14.65 -20.28
CA SER A 3 5.19 14.16 -19.02
C SER A 3 4.09 13.10 -19.26
N GLU A 4 4.16 12.34 -20.35
CA GLU A 4 3.19 11.29 -20.60
C GLU A 4 3.34 10.20 -19.54
N ALA A 5 2.22 9.74 -18.96
CA ALA A 5 2.19 8.58 -18.07
C ALA A 5 2.45 7.29 -18.84
N THR A 6 3.69 7.14 -19.29
CA THR A 6 4.22 5.91 -19.86
C THR A 6 4.62 4.96 -18.75
N LEU A 7 4.67 3.67 -19.06
CA LEU A 7 5.10 2.63 -18.13
C LEU A 7 6.46 2.95 -17.50
N SER A 8 7.43 3.41 -18.30
CA SER A 8 8.78 3.73 -17.80
C SER A 8 8.77 4.92 -16.84
N ASN A 9 7.97 5.96 -17.13
CA ASN A 9 7.87 7.13 -16.27
C ASN A 9 7.21 6.77 -14.93
N LEU A 10 6.21 5.89 -14.94
CA LEU A 10 5.57 5.40 -13.72
C LEU A 10 6.53 4.60 -12.84
N LEU A 11 7.32 3.69 -13.41
CA LEU A 11 8.31 2.92 -12.67
C LEU A 11 9.42 3.83 -12.12
N THR A 12 9.91 4.77 -12.94
CA THR A 12 10.91 5.75 -12.51
C THR A 12 10.39 6.61 -11.35
N ALA A 13 9.18 7.16 -11.49
CA ALA A 13 8.54 7.92 -10.43
C ALA A 13 8.39 7.11 -9.12
N THR A 14 8.11 5.81 -9.21
CA THR A 14 8.02 4.93 -8.05
C THR A 14 9.35 4.81 -7.32
N PHE A 15 10.43 4.50 -8.04
CA PHE A 15 11.76 4.36 -7.44
C PHE A 15 12.32 5.70 -6.95
N ASP A 16 12.04 6.79 -7.67
CA ASP A 16 12.38 8.14 -7.24
C ASP A 16 11.66 8.50 -5.94
N GLN A 17 10.39 8.14 -5.78
CA GLN A 17 9.66 8.36 -4.52
C GLN A 17 10.29 7.59 -3.35
N ILE A 18 10.72 6.34 -3.57
CA ILE A 18 11.43 5.56 -2.54
C ILE A 18 12.77 6.22 -2.19
N GLY A 19 13.54 6.65 -3.20
CA GLY A 19 14.85 7.29 -3.02
C GLY A 19 14.76 8.65 -2.32
N GLU A 20 13.85 9.51 -2.77
CA GLU A 20 13.58 10.84 -2.19
C GLU A 20 13.13 10.73 -0.73
N HIS A 21 12.43 9.65 -0.38
CA HIS A 21 11.87 9.43 0.94
C HIS A 21 12.54 8.27 1.69
N ALA A 22 13.80 7.95 1.34
CA ALA A 22 14.54 6.81 1.89
C ALA A 22 14.60 6.81 3.42
N ARG A 23 14.72 8.01 4.05
CA ARG A 23 14.69 8.13 5.51
C ARG A 23 13.33 7.73 6.11
N LEU A 24 12.23 8.13 5.48
CA LEU A 24 10.88 7.78 5.94
C LEU A 24 10.65 6.28 5.77
N VAL A 25 11.02 5.73 4.61
CA VAL A 25 10.96 4.29 4.32
C VAL A 25 11.78 3.49 5.33
N ALA A 26 13.02 3.91 5.62
CA ALA A 26 13.88 3.21 6.58
C ALA A 26 13.27 3.22 7.99
N ILE A 27 12.68 4.33 8.43
CA ILE A 27 11.99 4.41 9.73
C ILE A 27 10.76 3.49 9.75
N PHE A 28 9.96 3.50 8.68
CA PHE A 28 8.81 2.62 8.55
C PHE A 28 9.21 1.15 8.66
N LEU A 29 10.21 0.71 7.88
CA LEU A 29 10.70 -0.67 7.92
C LEU A 29 11.32 -1.02 9.29
N ALA A 30 12.11 -0.12 9.87
CA ALA A 30 12.75 -0.36 11.16
C ALA A 30 11.74 -0.57 12.31
N VAL A 31 10.56 0.07 12.22
CA VAL A 31 9.48 -0.12 13.20
C VAL A 31 8.64 -1.33 12.85
N MET A 32 8.27 -1.48 11.59
CA MET A 32 7.24 -2.44 11.19
C MET A 32 7.75 -3.87 11.07
N VAL A 33 9.03 -4.09 10.77
CA VAL A 33 9.59 -5.45 10.73
C VAL A 33 9.57 -6.14 12.10
N PRO A 34 10.01 -5.48 13.20
CA PRO A 34 9.80 -6.02 14.56
C PRO A 34 8.31 -6.20 14.93
N VAL A 35 7.43 -5.32 14.46
CA VAL A 35 6.00 -5.40 14.77
C VAL A 35 5.35 -6.58 14.03
N GLY A 36 5.63 -6.75 12.75
CA GLY A 36 5.10 -7.86 11.95
C GLY A 36 5.69 -9.20 12.36
N THR A 37 6.97 -9.29 12.74
CA THR A 37 7.53 -10.51 13.34
C THR A 37 6.80 -10.95 14.60
N VAL A 38 6.49 -10.01 15.49
CA VAL A 38 5.69 -10.30 16.69
C VAL A 38 4.26 -10.71 16.30
N ALA A 39 3.66 -10.08 15.30
CA ALA A 39 2.34 -10.46 14.80
C ALA A 39 2.33 -11.91 14.29
N LEU A 40 3.27 -12.28 13.42
CA LEU A 40 3.43 -13.63 12.88
C LEU A 40 3.73 -14.66 13.97
N ALA A 41 4.49 -14.30 15.01
CA ALA A 41 4.75 -15.18 16.14
C ALA A 41 3.50 -15.44 17.00
N LEU A 42 2.53 -14.54 17.00
CA LEU A 42 1.26 -14.67 17.71
C LEU A 42 0.18 -15.37 16.86
N ASP A 43 0.29 -15.28 15.53
CA ASP A 43 -0.65 -15.90 14.59
C ASP A 43 -0.17 -17.29 14.16
N SER A 44 -0.62 -18.33 14.85
CA SER A 44 -0.21 -19.72 14.60
C SER A 44 -0.91 -20.36 13.37
N GLY A 45 -1.09 -19.63 12.26
CA GLY A 45 -1.51 -20.24 10.98
C GLY A 45 -2.56 -19.50 10.12
N GLY A 46 -2.53 -18.17 10.02
CA GLY A 46 -3.55 -17.40 9.32
C GLY A 46 -3.09 -16.56 8.12
N ASN A 47 -2.17 -17.03 7.27
CA ASN A 47 -1.75 -16.27 6.08
C ASN A 47 -2.89 -16.16 5.07
N SER A 48 -3.58 -15.02 5.05
CA SER A 48 -4.40 -14.62 3.91
C SER A 48 -4.22 -13.13 3.66
N GLU A 49 -3.19 -12.85 2.87
CA GLU A 49 -3.00 -11.57 2.19
C GLU A 49 -4.22 -11.28 1.31
N LEU A 50 -4.81 -10.09 1.46
CA LEU A 50 -5.75 -9.58 0.47
C LEU A 50 -5.51 -8.09 0.21
N PHE A 51 -4.62 -7.84 -0.75
CA PHE A 51 -4.26 -6.54 -1.34
C PHE A 51 -3.79 -5.45 -0.35
N GLY A 52 -2.46 -5.28 -0.23
CA GLY A 52 -1.79 -4.07 0.27
C GLY A 52 -1.87 -3.81 1.78
N PHE A 53 -2.77 -4.48 2.49
CA PHE A 53 -2.75 -4.64 3.94
C PHE A 53 -2.33 -6.09 4.23
N ASP A 54 -1.02 -6.31 4.40
CA ASP A 54 -0.61 -7.41 5.27
C ASP A 54 -0.87 -6.92 6.70
N THR A 55 -1.97 -7.37 7.28
CA THR A 55 -2.27 -7.05 8.67
C THR A 55 -1.77 -8.10 9.65
N GLY A 56 -1.24 -9.25 9.17
CA GLY A 56 -0.86 -10.39 10.01
C GLY A 56 -1.94 -10.89 10.99
N LEU A 57 -3.15 -10.33 10.93
CA LEU A 57 -4.22 -10.47 11.91
C LEU A 57 -5.54 -10.34 11.16
N MET A 58 -6.05 -11.46 10.66
CA MET A 58 -7.50 -11.58 10.56
C MET A 58 -8.03 -11.63 12.00
N ILE A 59 -8.97 -10.76 12.37
CA ILE A 59 -9.75 -10.93 13.62
C ILE A 59 -10.59 -12.20 13.44
N THR A 60 -9.97 -13.34 13.64
CA THR A 60 -10.59 -14.65 13.57
C THR A 60 -11.10 -15.02 14.96
N PRO A 61 -12.11 -15.90 15.04
CA PRO A 61 -12.48 -16.55 16.29
C PRO A 61 -11.27 -17.17 17.01
N ALA A 62 -10.26 -17.65 16.27
CA ALA A 62 -9.05 -18.27 16.82
C ALA A 62 -8.24 -17.34 17.74
N ILE A 63 -8.18 -16.03 17.47
CA ILE A 63 -7.50 -15.08 18.36
C ILE A 63 -8.24 -14.95 19.70
N PHE A 64 -9.57 -15.04 19.69
CA PHE A 64 -10.35 -15.02 20.93
C PHE A 64 -10.20 -16.33 21.72
N GLU A 65 -9.94 -17.44 21.03
CA GLU A 65 -9.63 -18.74 21.65
C GLU A 65 -8.26 -18.73 22.36
N GLN A 66 -7.30 -17.94 21.87
CA GLN A 66 -6.01 -17.72 22.53
C GLN A 66 -6.10 -16.83 23.79
N GLY A 67 -7.25 -16.20 24.02
CA GLY A 67 -7.53 -15.39 25.20
C GLY A 67 -7.44 -13.88 24.98
N ILE A 68 -8.00 -13.12 25.93
CA ILE A 68 -8.16 -11.66 25.84
C ILE A 68 -6.83 -10.90 25.72
N VAL A 69 -5.75 -11.44 26.28
CA VAL A 69 -4.42 -10.80 26.25
C VAL A 69 -3.87 -10.79 24.82
N THR A 70 -3.86 -11.94 24.14
CA THR A 70 -3.44 -12.03 22.73
C THR A 70 -4.32 -11.17 21.83
N ALA A 71 -5.63 -11.17 22.04
CA ALA A 71 -6.56 -10.31 21.31
C ALA A 71 -6.25 -8.81 21.49
N THR A 72 -5.89 -8.40 22.70
CA THR A 72 -5.54 -6.99 23.00
C THR A 72 -4.21 -6.59 22.35
N ILE A 73 -3.21 -7.48 22.39
CA ILE A 73 -1.92 -7.25 21.74
C ILE A 73 -2.10 -7.17 20.22
N GLY A 74 -2.85 -8.09 19.64
CA GLY A 74 -3.16 -8.08 18.22
C GLY A 74 -3.87 -6.79 17.80
N LEU A 75 -4.88 -6.34 18.56
CA LEU A 75 -5.54 -5.07 18.30
C LEU A 75 -4.56 -3.88 18.36
N ALA A 76 -3.65 -3.86 19.34
CA ALA A 76 -2.64 -2.81 19.46
C ALA A 76 -1.68 -2.80 18.26
N VAL A 77 -1.24 -3.98 17.81
CA VAL A 77 -0.40 -4.15 16.60
C VAL A 77 -1.15 -3.69 15.35
N PHE A 78 -2.41 -4.07 15.19
CA PHE A 78 -3.26 -3.63 14.07
C PHE A 78 -3.38 -2.10 14.03
N VAL A 79 -3.68 -1.47 15.17
CA VAL A 79 -3.82 0.00 15.26
C VAL A 79 -2.48 0.68 14.95
N ALA A 80 -1.36 0.18 15.48
CA ALA A 80 -0.03 0.67 15.12
C ALA A 80 0.24 0.51 13.61
N GLY A 81 -0.18 -0.63 13.05
CA GLY A 81 -0.22 -0.96 11.63
C GLY A 81 -0.81 0.17 10.78
N VAL A 82 -2.08 0.49 11.06
CA VAL A 82 -2.86 1.52 10.38
C VAL A 82 -2.21 2.90 10.51
N ILE A 83 -1.75 3.25 11.71
CA ILE A 83 -1.12 4.55 11.99
C ILE A 83 0.18 4.70 11.19
N MET A 84 1.02 3.66 11.16
CA MET A 84 2.28 3.68 10.44
C MET A 84 2.10 3.73 8.92
N HIS A 85 1.08 3.06 8.38
CA HIS A 85 0.74 3.19 6.96
C HIS A 85 0.25 4.60 6.63
N TYR A 86 -0.65 5.18 7.44
CA TYR A 86 -1.05 6.58 7.28
C TYR A 86 0.17 7.51 7.31
N TRP A 87 1.08 7.31 8.26
CA TRP A 87 2.30 8.09 8.41
C TRP A 87 3.20 8.02 7.17
N LEU A 88 3.35 6.83 6.59
CA LEU A 88 4.11 6.62 5.35
C LEU A 88 3.48 7.38 4.18
N TYR A 89 2.18 7.17 3.93
CA TYR A 89 1.47 7.84 2.84
C TYR A 89 1.43 9.37 3.02
N ALA A 90 1.17 9.86 4.23
CA ALA A 90 1.15 11.30 4.52
C ALA A 90 2.53 11.93 4.36
N GLY A 91 3.58 11.23 4.83
CA GLY A 91 4.97 11.65 4.66
C GLY A 91 5.37 11.74 3.19
N MET A 92 4.99 10.74 2.38
CA MET A 92 5.27 10.73 0.94
C MET A 92 4.50 11.82 0.19
N VAL A 93 3.21 12.01 0.47
CA VAL A 93 2.37 12.97 -0.27
C VAL A 93 2.66 14.42 0.14
N ARG A 94 2.60 14.72 1.45
CA ARG A 94 2.61 16.09 1.99
C ARG A 94 3.96 16.57 2.48
N ARG A 95 4.98 15.69 2.52
CA ARG A 95 6.24 15.92 3.26
C ARG A 95 6.03 16.33 4.72
N SER A 96 4.87 15.97 5.30
CA SER A 96 4.50 16.23 6.69
C SER A 96 4.00 14.95 7.34
N THR A 97 4.56 14.63 8.49
CA THR A 97 4.28 13.41 9.25
C THR A 97 3.38 13.65 10.47
N ALA A 98 2.88 14.88 10.63
CA ALA A 98 2.02 15.23 11.75
C ALA A 98 0.68 14.48 11.64
N LEU A 99 0.33 13.75 12.71
CA LEU A 99 -0.97 13.09 12.81
C LEU A 99 -2.08 14.14 12.90
N SER A 100 -2.84 14.28 11.82
CA SER A 100 -4.04 15.10 11.79
C SER A 100 -5.27 14.19 11.87
N PHE A 101 -5.99 14.24 12.98
CA PHE A 101 -7.20 13.44 13.18
C PHE A 101 -8.25 13.72 12.09
N SER A 102 -8.33 14.97 11.62
CA SER A 102 -9.22 15.41 10.53
C SER A 102 -8.93 14.73 9.18
N ARG A 103 -7.75 14.13 9.00
CA ARG A 103 -7.35 13.46 7.75
C ARG A 103 -7.12 11.97 7.92
N PHE A 104 -6.72 11.54 9.12
CA PHE A 104 -6.60 10.14 9.48
C PHE A 104 -7.93 9.39 9.35
N LEU A 105 -9.02 9.94 9.90
CA LEU A 105 -10.35 9.30 9.84
C LEU A 105 -10.86 9.15 8.39
N PRO A 106 -10.83 10.19 7.54
CA PRO A 106 -11.18 10.04 6.13
C PRO A 106 -10.26 9.06 5.38
N PHE A 107 -8.95 9.08 5.65
CA PHE A 107 -8.01 8.13 5.05
C PHE A 107 -8.41 6.68 5.33
N VAL A 108 -8.68 6.36 6.61
CA VAL A 108 -9.11 5.00 7.02
C VAL A 108 -10.45 4.65 6.40
N GLY A 109 -11.43 5.57 6.42
CA GLY A 109 -12.76 5.33 5.85
C GLY A 109 -12.72 5.07 4.34
N ILE A 110 -11.95 5.86 3.59
CA ILE A 110 -11.78 5.68 2.15
C ILE A 110 -10.97 4.43 1.82
N TYR A 111 -9.95 4.11 2.61
CA TYR A 111 -9.22 2.87 2.47
C TYR A 111 -10.15 1.66 2.58
N ILE A 112 -10.95 1.57 3.65
CA ILE A 112 -11.91 0.49 3.86
C ILE A 112 -12.90 0.41 2.69
N LEU A 113 -13.43 1.56 2.26
CA LEU A 113 -14.38 1.60 1.16
C LEU A 113 -13.77 1.16 -0.18
N ALA A 114 -12.53 1.55 -0.45
CA ALA A 114 -11.78 1.12 -1.64
C ALA A 114 -11.53 -0.38 -1.61
N THR A 115 -11.11 -0.94 -0.47
CA THR A 115 -10.92 -2.38 -0.29
C THR A 115 -12.22 -3.14 -0.51
N ILE A 116 -13.33 -2.70 0.11
CA ILE A 116 -14.65 -3.31 -0.09
C ILE A 116 -15.05 -3.29 -1.57
N GLY A 117 -14.92 -2.13 -2.22
CA GLY A 117 -15.24 -1.99 -3.64
C GLY A 117 -14.40 -2.90 -4.54
N MET A 118 -13.10 -3.03 -4.26
CA MET A 118 -12.20 -3.94 -4.98
C MET A 118 -12.58 -5.41 -4.77
N VAL A 119 -12.87 -5.82 -3.52
CA VAL A 119 -13.33 -7.17 -3.19
C VAL A 119 -14.61 -7.52 -3.93
N PHE A 120 -15.61 -6.64 -3.89
CA PHE A 120 -16.84 -6.83 -4.66
C PHE A 120 -16.58 -6.89 -6.16
N GLY A 121 -15.66 -6.07 -6.66
CA GLY A 121 -15.20 -6.10 -8.05
C GLY A 121 -14.71 -7.49 -8.45
N PHE A 122 -13.76 -8.06 -7.69
CA PHE A 122 -13.21 -9.38 -7.96
C PHE A 122 -14.20 -10.54 -7.73
N ILE A 123 -15.10 -10.43 -6.74
CA ILE A 123 -16.16 -11.43 -6.49
C ILE A 123 -17.13 -11.48 -7.68
N LEU A 124 -17.52 -10.32 -8.21
CA LEU A 124 -18.48 -10.26 -9.30
C LEU A 124 -17.86 -10.80 -10.58
N LEU A 125 -16.65 -10.33 -10.95
CA LEU A 125 -15.88 -10.75 -12.12
C LEU A 125 -14.41 -10.30 -11.98
N VAL A 126 -13.45 -11.11 -12.44
CA VAL A 126 -12.01 -10.79 -12.38
C VAL A 126 -11.67 -9.47 -13.10
N ILE A 127 -12.28 -9.22 -14.27
CA ILE A 127 -11.98 -8.04 -15.10
C ILE A 127 -12.38 -6.72 -14.41
N PRO A 128 -13.61 -6.54 -13.89
CA PRO A 128 -14.00 -5.40 -13.07
C PRO A 128 -13.06 -5.13 -11.88
N GLY A 129 -12.57 -6.18 -11.21
CA GLY A 129 -11.59 -6.02 -10.12
C GLY A 129 -10.31 -5.30 -10.58
N PHE A 130 -9.73 -5.72 -11.71
CA PHE A 130 -8.55 -5.05 -12.28
C PHE A 130 -8.84 -3.62 -12.75
N ILE A 131 -10.03 -3.37 -13.30
CA ILE A 131 -10.42 -2.02 -13.70
C ILE A 131 -10.46 -1.10 -12.48
N LEU A 132 -11.10 -1.53 -11.38
CA LEU A 132 -11.16 -0.73 -10.15
C LEU A 132 -9.77 -0.47 -9.58
N LEU A 133 -8.92 -1.50 -9.56
CA LEU A 133 -7.55 -1.37 -9.07
C LEU A 133 -6.78 -0.26 -9.81
N VAL A 134 -6.77 -0.33 -11.15
CA VAL A 134 -6.10 0.67 -11.99
C VAL A 134 -6.69 2.06 -11.79
N ARG A 135 -8.02 2.15 -11.69
CA ARG A 135 -8.74 3.42 -11.60
C ARG A 135 -8.65 4.07 -10.23
N TRP A 136 -8.44 3.30 -9.18
CA TRP A 136 -8.37 3.78 -7.80
C TRP A 136 -6.96 3.90 -7.23
N ILE A 137 -5.94 3.78 -8.10
CA ILE A 137 -4.54 3.84 -7.67
C ILE A 137 -4.17 5.14 -6.95
N ALA A 138 -4.82 6.27 -7.31
CA ALA A 138 -4.54 7.58 -6.76
C ALA A 138 -5.53 8.02 -5.65
N VAL A 139 -6.45 7.16 -5.23
CA VAL A 139 -7.49 7.51 -4.24
C VAL A 139 -6.89 7.95 -2.90
N LEU A 140 -5.99 7.14 -2.33
CA LEU A 140 -5.34 7.45 -1.06
C LEU A 140 -4.49 8.73 -1.10
N PRO A 141 -3.59 8.93 -2.10
CA PRO A 141 -2.85 10.18 -2.18
C PRO A 141 -3.75 11.39 -2.44
N LEU A 142 -4.87 11.25 -3.15
CA LEU A 142 -5.86 12.34 -3.33
C LEU A 142 -6.49 12.78 -2.01
N VAL A 143 -6.93 11.83 -1.16
CA VAL A 143 -7.44 12.14 0.20
C VAL A 143 -6.39 12.88 1.04
N LEU A 144 -5.12 12.54 0.81
CA LEU A 144 -3.99 13.18 1.46
C LEU A 144 -3.43 14.38 0.71
N ALA A 145 -3.87 14.75 -0.47
CA ALA A 145 -3.36 15.94 -1.16
C ALA A 145 -4.37 17.08 -1.04
N GLY A 146 -5.65 16.78 -1.25
CA GLY A 146 -6.70 17.77 -1.35
C GLY A 146 -7.30 18.22 -0.03
N ASP A 147 -8.09 19.29 -0.14
CA ASP A 147 -9.06 19.72 0.86
C ASP A 147 -10.49 19.32 0.48
N ASP A 148 -10.66 18.66 -0.68
CA ASP A 148 -11.93 18.14 -1.14
C ASP A 148 -12.51 17.07 -0.20
N PRO A 149 -13.84 16.91 -0.17
CA PRO A 149 -14.48 15.80 0.51
C PRO A 149 -13.85 14.47 0.11
N ALA A 150 -13.50 13.65 1.11
CA ALA A 150 -12.72 12.43 0.86
C ALA A 150 -13.41 11.45 -0.10
N MET A 151 -14.75 11.48 -0.22
CA MET A 151 -15.48 10.64 -1.16
C MET A 151 -15.24 11.02 -2.62
N ASP A 152 -14.96 12.30 -2.91
CA ASP A 152 -14.72 12.79 -4.25
C ASP A 152 -13.39 12.26 -4.82
N SER A 153 -12.50 11.76 -3.96
CA SER A 153 -11.24 11.12 -4.34
C SER A 153 -11.43 9.94 -5.30
N PHE A 154 -12.54 9.19 -5.20
CA PHE A 154 -12.83 8.09 -6.14
C PHE A 154 -13.11 8.60 -7.55
N GLY A 155 -13.93 9.65 -7.68
CA GLY A 155 -14.24 10.29 -8.96
C GLY A 155 -13.00 10.95 -9.56
N ASN A 156 -12.26 11.69 -8.73
CA ASN A 156 -11.04 12.37 -9.14
C ASN A 156 -9.95 11.38 -9.59
N SER A 157 -9.77 10.27 -8.88
CA SER A 157 -8.85 9.21 -9.30
C SER A 157 -9.28 8.56 -10.62
N TRP A 158 -10.58 8.38 -10.82
CA TRP A 158 -11.12 7.81 -12.05
C TRP A 158 -10.86 8.69 -13.28
N GLU A 159 -11.06 9.99 -13.14
CA GLU A 159 -10.80 10.97 -14.21
C GLU A 159 -9.30 11.06 -14.51
N MET A 160 -8.48 11.16 -13.47
CA MET A 160 -7.02 11.25 -13.57
C MET A 160 -6.40 10.06 -14.31
N THR A 161 -6.95 8.86 -14.12
CA THR A 161 -6.47 7.63 -14.75
C THR A 161 -7.10 7.36 -16.13
N ARG A 162 -8.02 8.21 -16.59
CA ARG A 162 -8.68 8.06 -17.90
C ARG A 162 -7.67 8.25 -19.04
N GLY A 163 -7.74 7.34 -20.02
CA GLY A 163 -6.79 7.30 -21.14
C GLY A 163 -5.43 6.69 -20.82
N ARG A 164 -5.10 6.45 -19.53
CA ARG A 164 -3.78 5.96 -19.06
C ARG A 164 -3.82 4.54 -18.48
N GLY A 165 -4.98 3.90 -18.48
CA GLY A 165 -5.20 2.61 -17.80
C GLY A 165 -4.27 1.48 -18.22
N TRP A 166 -3.93 1.37 -19.51
CA TRP A 166 -2.99 0.35 -19.99
C TRP A 166 -1.56 0.55 -19.50
N SER A 167 -1.09 1.80 -19.43
CA SER A 167 0.25 2.12 -18.89
C SER A 167 0.34 1.79 -17.40
N ILE A 168 -0.70 2.15 -16.63
CA ILE A 168 -0.78 1.88 -15.18
C ILE A 168 -0.85 0.38 -14.94
N PHE A 169 -1.71 -0.33 -15.70
CA PHE A 169 -1.82 -1.79 -15.63
C PHE A 169 -0.49 -2.46 -15.95
N GLY A 170 0.18 -2.07 -17.03
CA GLY A 170 1.47 -2.61 -17.42
C GLY A 170 2.55 -2.37 -16.37
N ALA A 171 2.62 -1.16 -15.79
CA ALA A 171 3.55 -0.86 -14.70
C ALA A 171 3.26 -1.75 -13.47
N MET A 172 2.00 -1.93 -13.13
CA MET A 172 1.60 -2.81 -12.04
C MET A 172 1.96 -4.28 -12.28
N VAL A 173 1.80 -4.78 -13.52
CA VAL A 173 2.22 -6.14 -13.89
C VAL A 173 3.73 -6.30 -13.73
N VAL A 174 4.53 -5.30 -14.13
CA VAL A 174 5.98 -5.33 -13.94
C VAL A 174 6.35 -5.38 -12.45
N LEU A 175 5.72 -4.53 -11.63
CA LEU A 175 5.92 -4.55 -10.18
C LEU A 175 5.51 -5.90 -9.57
N LEU A 176 4.39 -6.48 -10.00
CA LEU A 176 3.92 -7.79 -9.55
C LEU A 176 4.93 -8.89 -9.88
N VAL A 177 5.48 -8.91 -11.09
CA VAL A 177 6.52 -9.89 -11.48
C VAL A 177 7.76 -9.74 -10.61
N LEU A 178 8.19 -8.51 -10.32
CA LEU A 178 9.32 -8.24 -9.43
C LEU A 178 9.05 -8.77 -8.00
N LEU A 179 7.84 -8.57 -7.48
CA LEU A 179 7.43 -9.08 -6.18
C LEU A 179 7.39 -10.61 -6.14
N ILE A 180 6.89 -11.28 -7.19
CA ILE A 180 6.90 -12.75 -7.28
C ILE A 180 8.33 -13.30 -7.26
N ILE A 181 9.25 -12.65 -7.97
CA ILE A 181 10.67 -13.04 -7.97
C ILE A 181 11.27 -12.85 -6.57
N ALA A 182 10.99 -11.70 -5.93
CA ALA A 182 11.46 -11.42 -4.57
C ALA A 182 10.93 -12.45 -3.57
N ALA A 183 9.64 -12.79 -3.63
CA ALA A 183 9.03 -13.81 -2.79
C ALA A 183 9.69 -15.18 -2.95
N GLY A 184 10.03 -15.58 -4.19
CA GLY A 184 10.79 -16.82 -4.45
C GLY A 184 12.18 -16.83 -3.81
N ILE A 185 12.89 -15.69 -3.84
CA ILE A 185 14.20 -15.53 -3.17
C ILE A 185 14.04 -15.60 -1.65
N ILE A 186 13.03 -14.93 -1.11
CA ILE A 186 12.69 -14.90 0.32
C ILE A 186 12.36 -16.30 0.83
N GLY A 187 11.55 -17.08 0.11
CA GLY A 187 11.25 -18.47 0.46
C GLY A 187 12.50 -19.37 0.49
N GLY A 188 13.51 -19.07 -0.33
CA GLY A 188 14.81 -19.72 -0.23
C GLY A 188 15.58 -19.32 1.04
N ALA A 189 15.53 -18.03 1.42
CA ALA A 189 16.17 -17.52 2.62
C ALA A 189 15.52 -18.02 3.92
N THR A 190 14.19 -18.12 3.98
CA THR A 190 13.46 -18.65 5.15
C THR A 190 13.86 -20.09 5.45
N TYR A 191 14.01 -20.92 4.42
CA TYR A 191 14.50 -22.30 4.57
C TYR A 191 15.89 -22.37 5.22
N LEU A 192 16.80 -21.46 4.86
CA LEU A 192 18.15 -21.39 5.43
C LEU A 192 18.18 -20.92 6.90
N LEU A 193 17.15 -20.18 7.33
CA LEU A 193 17.06 -19.60 8.68
C LEU A 193 16.39 -20.51 9.71
N GLY A 194 16.17 -21.78 9.37
CA GLY A 194 15.59 -22.79 10.27
C GLY A 194 14.17 -23.22 9.90
N GLY A 195 13.67 -22.79 8.74
CA GLY A 195 12.35 -23.16 8.22
C GLY A 195 11.20 -22.36 8.83
N ASP A 196 10.00 -22.71 8.36
CA ASP A 196 8.75 -22.06 8.73
C ASP A 196 8.55 -22.13 10.26
N GLY A 197 8.33 -20.98 10.88
CA GLY A 197 8.16 -20.85 12.34
C GLY A 197 9.38 -20.36 13.12
N SER A 198 10.56 -20.25 12.50
CA SER A 198 11.72 -19.61 13.15
C SER A 198 11.56 -18.08 13.20
N ILE A 199 12.03 -17.43 14.27
CA ILE A 199 12.02 -15.95 14.39
C ILE A 199 12.80 -15.31 13.24
N GLY A 200 13.86 -15.95 12.76
CA GLY A 200 14.63 -15.49 11.60
C GLY A 200 13.80 -15.50 10.33
N ALA A 201 13.07 -16.59 10.04
CA ALA A 201 12.18 -16.66 8.89
C ALA A 201 11.05 -15.63 8.97
N MET A 202 10.41 -15.49 10.14
CA MET A 202 9.37 -14.47 10.37
C MET A 202 9.88 -13.05 10.11
N ALA A 203 11.15 -12.76 10.43
CA ALA A 203 11.76 -11.45 10.20
C ALA A 203 11.98 -11.14 8.74
N VAL A 204 12.33 -12.16 7.94
CA VAL A 204 12.47 -12.01 6.50
C VAL A 204 11.11 -11.86 5.84
N GLU A 205 10.11 -12.64 6.27
CA GLU A 205 8.71 -12.54 5.80
C GLU A 205 8.15 -11.15 6.10
N SER A 206 8.22 -10.71 7.35
CA SER A 206 7.76 -9.37 7.74
C SER A 206 8.48 -8.25 6.98
N LEU A 207 9.79 -8.38 6.72
CA LEU A 207 10.51 -7.43 5.87
C LEU A 207 9.97 -7.40 4.44
N ALA A 208 9.67 -8.56 3.87
CA ALA A 208 9.11 -8.67 2.53
C ALA A 208 7.75 -7.98 2.43
N ASP A 209 6.87 -8.21 3.40
CA ASP A 209 5.51 -7.66 3.41
C ASP A 209 5.55 -6.13 3.47
N HIS A 210 6.35 -5.59 4.40
CA HIS A 210 6.45 -4.15 4.59
C HIS A 210 7.24 -3.46 3.45
N ALA A 211 8.21 -4.14 2.84
CA ALA A 211 8.87 -3.64 1.63
C ALA A 211 7.89 -3.57 0.45
N SER A 212 7.01 -4.56 0.32
CA SER A 212 5.95 -4.58 -0.69
C SER A 212 4.94 -3.44 -0.45
N ALA A 213 4.53 -3.21 0.79
CA ALA A 213 3.67 -2.09 1.15
C ALA A 213 4.28 -0.73 0.80
N VAL A 214 5.57 -0.54 1.06
CA VAL A 214 6.32 0.66 0.66
C VAL A 214 6.32 0.83 -0.87
N LEU A 215 6.55 -0.25 -1.62
CA LEU A 215 6.57 -0.21 -3.08
C LEU A 215 5.20 0.22 -3.64
N PHE A 216 4.11 -0.33 -3.11
CA PHE A 216 2.76 0.06 -3.51
C PHE A 216 2.42 1.50 -3.13
N ALA A 217 2.82 1.95 -1.93
CA ALA A 217 2.65 3.34 -1.51
C ALA A 217 3.40 4.29 -2.44
N ALA A 218 4.67 3.99 -2.75
CA ALA A 218 5.48 4.78 -3.65
C ALA A 218 4.92 4.79 -5.08
N PHE A 219 4.39 3.66 -5.57
CA PHE A 219 3.76 3.59 -6.89
C PHE A 219 2.49 4.44 -6.93
N ALA A 220 1.63 4.36 -5.92
CA ALA A 220 0.43 5.18 -5.82
C ALA A 220 0.75 6.68 -5.78
N VAL A 221 1.72 7.09 -4.97
CA VAL A 221 2.13 8.51 -4.84
C VAL A 221 2.86 8.99 -6.09
N GLY A 222 3.74 8.18 -6.67
CA GLY A 222 4.45 8.50 -7.91
C GLY A 222 3.50 8.64 -9.10
N ALA A 223 2.54 7.71 -9.23
CA ALA A 223 1.50 7.80 -10.25
C ALA A 223 0.62 9.04 -10.07
N PHE A 224 0.23 9.35 -8.82
CA PHE A 224 -0.53 10.56 -8.49
C PHE A 224 0.22 11.83 -8.92
N ARG A 225 1.48 12.00 -8.51
CA ARG A 225 2.29 13.18 -8.85
C ARG A 225 2.49 13.31 -10.36
N LEU A 226 2.89 12.23 -11.03
CA LEU A 226 3.11 12.24 -12.47
C LEU A 226 1.85 12.65 -13.25
N MET A 227 0.67 12.18 -12.83
CA MET A 227 -0.58 12.52 -13.50
C MET A 227 -1.09 13.93 -13.15
N HIS A 228 -0.80 14.41 -11.94
CA HIS A 228 -1.16 15.76 -11.53
C HIS A 228 -0.33 16.81 -12.29
N ASP A 229 0.99 16.62 -12.36
CA ASP A 229 1.89 17.52 -13.08
C ASP A 229 1.55 17.59 -14.58
N SER A 230 1.19 16.46 -15.21
CA SER A 230 0.73 16.47 -16.61
C SER A 230 -0.50 17.33 -16.84
N SER A 231 -1.37 17.47 -15.83
CA SER A 231 -2.65 18.18 -15.99
C SER A 231 -2.47 19.69 -15.90
N GLU A 232 -1.58 20.17 -15.02
CA GLU A 232 -1.26 21.59 -14.88
C GLU A 232 -0.55 22.13 -16.12
N GLU A 233 0.41 21.38 -16.68
CA GLU A 233 1.14 21.75 -17.91
C GLU A 233 0.18 21.99 -19.09
N LEU A 234 -0.90 21.20 -19.21
CA LEU A 234 -1.90 21.38 -20.25
C LEU A 234 -2.73 22.64 -20.04
N THR A 235 -3.11 22.96 -18.80
CA THR A 235 -3.90 24.18 -18.51
C THR A 235 -3.10 25.44 -18.82
N GLU A 236 -1.81 25.49 -18.45
CA GLU A 236 -0.94 26.64 -18.75
C GLU A 236 -0.76 26.89 -20.26
N MET A 237 -0.80 25.86 -21.10
CA MET A 237 -0.69 26.03 -22.56
C MET A 237 -1.93 26.64 -23.22
N PHE A 238 -3.08 26.62 -22.53
CA PHE A 238 -4.35 27.13 -23.05
C PHE A 238 -4.71 28.53 -22.51
N GLU A 239 -3.89 29.10 -21.63
CA GLU A 239 -3.98 30.49 -21.15
C GLU A 239 -3.02 31.44 -21.91
#